data_AF-A0AA90SNV8-F1
#
_entry.id   AF-A0AA90SNV8-F1
#
_cell.length_a   1.000
_cell.length_b   1.000
_cell.length_c   1.000
_cell.angle_alpha   90.00
_cell.angle_beta   90.00
_cell.angle_gamma   90.00
#
_symmetry.space_group_name_H-M   'P 1'
#
loop_
_entity.id
_entity.type
_entity.pdbx_description
1 polymer ?
#
loop_
_entity_poly.entity_id
_entity_poly.type
_entity_poly.pdbx_seq_one_letter_code
_entity_poly.pdbx_strand_id
1 'polypeptide(L)'
;MALLRSRSTNLYYVAEEFQSSESSYRRIKRFLADYNYSFEQLSELILSCLDMNRFTLCMDRTNWKHCSKNVNYLVVPIAWQGTSIPIV
;
A
#
# COMPACT_ATOMS: atom_id res chain seq x y z
N MET A 1 9.27 5.52 -2.18
CA MET A 1 9.98 6.81 -2.33
C MET A 1 9.27 7.80 -3.26
N ALA A 2 8.93 7.47 -4.51
CA ALA A 2 8.17 8.39 -5.40
C ALA A 2 6.78 8.76 -4.86
N LEU A 3 5.98 7.78 -4.39
CA LEU A 3 4.66 8.03 -3.79
C LEU A 3 4.69 8.95 -2.56
N LEU A 4 5.74 8.84 -1.73
CA LEU A 4 5.92 9.69 -0.54
C LEU A 4 6.33 11.11 -0.92
N ARG A 5 7.06 11.28 -2.02
CA ARG A 5 7.51 12.58 -2.53
C ARG A 5 6.38 13.32 -3.24
N SER A 6 5.68 12.65 -4.17
CA SER A 6 4.56 13.23 -4.90
C SER A 6 3.34 13.49 -4.02
N ARG A 7 3.22 12.78 -2.88
CA ARG A 7 2.07 12.82 -1.97
C ARG A 7 0.73 12.64 -2.70
N SER A 8 0.75 11.86 -3.77
CA SER A 8 -0.40 11.69 -4.67
C SER A 8 -0.54 10.24 -5.10
N THR A 9 -1.79 9.82 -5.28
CA THR A 9 -2.14 8.53 -5.90
C THR A 9 -2.28 8.64 -7.42
N ASN A 10 -2.24 9.85 -7.98
CA ASN A 10 -2.27 10.04 -9.42
C ASN A 10 -0.94 9.58 -10.03
N LEU A 11 -1.02 8.55 -10.87
CA LEU A 11 0.14 7.90 -11.48
C LEU A 11 0.98 8.86 -12.34
N TYR A 12 0.40 9.95 -12.86
CA TYR A 12 1.13 10.98 -13.58
C TYR A 12 2.13 11.69 -12.66
N TYR A 13 1.68 12.24 -11.53
CA TYR A 13 2.55 12.91 -10.56
C TYR A 13 3.57 11.96 -9.94
N VAL A 14 3.19 10.70 -9.72
CA VAL A 14 4.12 9.68 -9.26
C VAL A 14 5.21 9.41 -10.31
N ALA A 15 4.87 9.43 -11.60
CA ALA A 15 5.82 9.20 -12.68
C ALA A 15 6.81 10.36 -12.87
N GLU A 16 6.40 11.61 -12.59
CA GLU A 16 7.27 12.79 -12.62
C GLU A 16 8.41 12.74 -11.58
N GLU A 17 8.22 12.01 -10.48
CA GLU A 17 9.27 11.77 -9.48
C GLU A 17 10.39 10.83 -9.97
N PHE A 18 10.24 10.22 -11.15
CA PHE A 18 11.25 9.40 -11.79
C PHE A 18 11.97 10.17 -12.91
N GLN A 19 13.20 9.77 -13.23
CA GLN A 19 14.05 10.46 -14.22
C GLN A 19 13.43 10.55 -15.63
N SER A 20 12.50 9.65 -15.99
CA SER A 20 11.81 9.64 -17.30
C SER A 20 10.32 9.46 -17.08
N SER A 21 9.57 10.56 -17.05
CA SER A 21 8.15 10.58 -16.67
C SER A 21 7.27 9.71 -17.58
N GLU A 22 7.40 9.81 -18.90
CA GLU A 22 6.52 9.08 -19.82
C GLU A 22 6.82 7.56 -19.86
N SER A 23 8.09 7.16 -19.77
CA SER A 23 8.45 5.74 -19.69
C SER A 23 8.04 5.14 -18.34
N SER A 24 8.24 5.88 -17.26
CA SER A 24 7.87 5.48 -15.90
C SER A 24 6.36 5.36 -15.77
N TYR A 25 5.60 6.29 -16.33
CA TYR A 25 4.14 6.22 -16.36
C TYR A 25 3.64 4.94 -17.02
N ARG A 26 4.20 4.57 -18.19
CA ARG A 26 3.87 3.31 -18.86
C ARG A 26 4.26 2.08 -18.03
N ARG A 27 5.43 2.10 -17.38
CA ARG A 27 5.88 1.01 -16.50
C ARG A 27 4.98 0.84 -15.27
N ILE A 28 4.62 1.92 -14.60
CA ILE A 28 3.75 1.90 -13.41
C ILE A 28 2.38 1.33 -13.79
N LYS A 29 1.81 1.74 -14.94
CA LYS A 29 0.54 1.17 -15.42
C LYS A 29 0.63 -0.32 -15.71
N ARG A 30 1.69 -0.79 -16.38
CA ARG A 30 1.89 -2.24 -16.63
C ARG A 30 2.06 -3.01 -15.32
N PHE A 31 2.87 -2.49 -14.41
CA PHE A 31 3.03 -3.08 -13.09
C PHE A 31 1.68 -3.24 -12.39
N LEU A 32 0.86 -2.19 -12.30
CA LEU A 32 -0.45 -2.28 -11.62
C LEU A 32 -1.46 -3.18 -12.35
N ALA A 33 -1.33 -3.35 -13.67
CA ALA A 33 -2.20 -4.25 -14.44
C ALA A 33 -1.81 -5.73 -14.28
N ASP A 34 -0.50 -6.01 -14.24
CA ASP A 34 0.03 -7.37 -14.29
C ASP A 34 0.44 -7.91 -12.90
N TYR A 35 0.51 -7.05 -11.89
CA TYR A 35 0.92 -7.43 -10.55
C TYR A 35 -0.16 -8.23 -9.83
N ASN A 36 0.16 -9.46 -9.46
CA ASN A 36 -0.66 -10.28 -8.59
C ASN A 36 -0.41 -9.88 -7.13
N TYR A 37 -1.48 -9.43 -6.47
CA TYR A 37 -1.41 -8.97 -5.09
C TYR A 37 -0.99 -10.10 -4.13
N SER A 38 0.05 -9.84 -3.33
CA SER A 38 0.55 -10.71 -2.24
C SER A 38 0.65 -9.91 -0.95
N PHE A 39 0.01 -10.42 0.11
CA PHE A 39 0.09 -9.82 1.45
C PHE A 39 1.50 -9.93 2.00
N GLU A 40 2.24 -10.99 1.68
CA GLU A 40 3.63 -11.19 2.10
C GLU A 40 4.51 -10.07 1.55
N GLN A 41 4.47 -9.83 0.23
CA GLN A 41 5.25 -8.77 -0.41
C GLN A 41 4.86 -7.36 0.09
N LEU A 42 3.56 -7.13 0.31
CA LEU A 42 3.09 -5.88 0.89
C LEU A 42 3.57 -5.72 2.34
N SER A 43 3.54 -6.79 3.14
CA SER A 43 3.99 -6.77 4.53
C SER A 43 5.48 -6.48 4.64
N GLU A 44 6.31 -7.09 3.78
CA GLU A 44 7.74 -6.80 3.69
C GLU A 44 8.01 -5.34 3.33
N LEU A 45 7.27 -4.81 2.35
CA LEU A 45 7.37 -3.40 1.97
C LEU A 45 7.00 -2.47 3.14
N ILE A 46 5.87 -2.72 3.80
CA ILE A 46 5.40 -1.91 4.94
C ILE A 46 6.41 -1.97 6.08
N LEU A 47 6.88 -3.16 6.45
CA LEU A 47 7.87 -3.35 7.50
C LEU A 47 9.20 -2.67 7.16
N SER A 48 9.63 -2.69 5.89
CA SER A 48 10.83 -1.97 5.45
C SER A 48 10.71 -0.44 5.56
N CYS A 49 9.48 0.09 5.53
CA CYS A 49 9.21 1.52 5.71
C CYS A 49 9.13 1.92 7.19
N LEU A 50 8.82 0.97 8.07
CA LEU A 50 8.66 1.18 9.50
C LEU A 50 9.97 0.84 10.22
N ASP A 51 10.80 1.85 10.50
CA ASP A 51 12.05 1.66 11.25
C ASP A 51 11.78 1.41 12.74
N MET A 52 11.35 0.18 13.08
CA MET A 52 10.97 -0.23 14.42
C MET A 52 11.44 -1.64 14.77
N ASN A 53 11.70 -1.88 16.05
CA ASN A 53 12.16 -3.17 16.58
C ASN A 53 11.10 -3.92 17.40
N ARG A 54 9.95 -3.30 17.67
CA ARG A 54 8.83 -3.88 18.41
C ARG A 54 7.53 -3.51 17.72
N PHE A 55 6.67 -4.50 17.53
CA PHE A 55 5.38 -4.33 16.89
C PHE A 55 4.28 -4.68 17.86
N THR A 56 3.29 -3.81 17.97
CA THR A 56 2.02 -4.12 18.63
C THR A 56 1.06 -4.58 17.55
N LEU A 57 0.73 -5.87 17.56
CA LEU A 57 -0.24 -6.43 16.64
C LEU A 57 -1.64 -6.29 17.21
N CYS A 58 -2.58 -5.93 16.34
CA CYS A 58 -4.00 -5.94 16.63
C CYS A 58 -4.69 -6.92 15.69
N MET A 59 -5.94 -7.25 15.98
CA MET A 59 -6.79 -8.00 15.08
C MET A 59 -8.04 -7.16 14.84
N ASP A 60 -8.27 -6.77 13.60
CA ASP A 60 -9.39 -5.92 13.22
C ASP A 60 -10.33 -6.67 12.26
N ARG A 61 -11.63 -6.45 12.46
CA ARG A 61 -12.70 -6.95 11.60
C ARG A 61 -13.27 -5.76 10.86
N THR A 62 -12.82 -5.54 9.63
CA THR A 62 -13.27 -4.40 8.83
C THR A 62 -14.28 -4.84 7.78
N ASN A 63 -15.46 -4.22 7.79
CA ASN A 63 -16.45 -4.38 6.71
C ASN A 63 -16.26 -3.24 5.70
N TRP A 64 -15.82 -3.59 4.49
CA TRP A 64 -15.67 -2.66 3.39
C TRP A 64 -16.89 -2.76 2.48
N LYS A 65 -17.44 -1.63 2.07
CA LYS A 65 -18.49 -1.60 1.04
C LYS A 65 -17.88 -1.27 -0.30
N HIS A 66 -17.80 -2.27 -1.18
CA HIS A 66 -17.48 -2.05 -2.58
C HIS A 66 -18.79 -1.98 -3.38
N CYS A 67 -19.25 -0.75 -3.65
CA CYS A 67 -20.60 -0.48 -4.15
C CYS A 67 -21.66 -1.11 -3.22
N SER A 68 -22.48 -2.03 -3.74
CA SER A 68 -23.48 -2.78 -2.97
C SER A 68 -22.93 -4.04 -2.30
N LYS A 69 -21.69 -4.46 -2.61
CA LYS A 69 -21.10 -5.68 -2.08
C LYS A 69 -20.37 -5.39 -0.78
N ASN A 70 -20.81 -6.04 0.30
CA ASN A 70 -20.05 -6.09 1.54
C ASN A 70 -18.86 -7.02 1.36
N VAL A 71 -17.68 -6.54 1.76
CA VAL A 71 -16.46 -7.32 1.82
C VAL A 71 -15.97 -7.30 3.26
N ASN A 72 -16.12 -8.43 3.94
CA ASN A 72 -15.66 -8.60 5.30
C ASN A 72 -14.21 -9.08 5.28
N TYR A 73 -13.30 -8.26 5.77
CA TYR A 73 -11.91 -8.62 5.94
C TYR A 73 -11.61 -8.80 7.43
N LEU A 74 -10.98 -9.92 7.77
CA LEU A 74 -10.29 -10.09 9.04
C LEU A 74 -8.83 -9.81 8.76
N VAL A 75 -8.27 -8.80 9.43
CA VAL A 75 -6.92 -8.30 9.15
C VAL A 75 -6.16 -8.24 10.47
N VAL A 76 -4.87 -8.56 10.42
CA VAL A 76 -3.90 -8.36 11.48
C VAL A 76 -3.09 -7.11 11.14
N PRO A 77 -3.42 -5.94 11.72
CA PRO A 77 -2.63 -4.74 11.54
C PRO A 77 -1.58 -4.53 12.64
N ILE A 78 -0.58 -3.69 12.32
CA ILE A 78 0.34 -3.10 13.28
C ILE A 78 -0.27 -1.78 13.77
N ALA A 79 -0.42 -1.64 15.09
CA ALA A 79 -0.77 -0.36 15.70
C ALA A 79 0.46 0.55 15.73
N TRP A 80 0.39 1.69 15.04
CA TRP A 80 1.48 2.65 14.91
C TRP A 80 0.98 4.09 14.91
N GLN A 81 1.49 4.91 15.84
CA GLN A 81 1.18 6.34 15.96
C GLN A 81 -0.33 6.68 15.90
N GLY A 82 -1.16 5.92 16.61
CA GLY A 82 -2.62 6.10 16.63
C GLY A 82 -3.33 5.63 15.35
N THR A 83 -2.62 4.98 14.44
CA THR A 83 -3.13 4.40 13.20
C THR A 83 -2.95 2.88 13.20
N SER A 84 -3.78 2.18 12.42
CA SER A 84 -3.74 0.74 12.23
C SER A 84 -3.27 0.44 10.81
N ILE A 85 -2.10 -0.19 10.65
CA ILE A 85 -1.49 -0.49 9.34
C ILE A 85 -1.65 -1.97 9.03
N PRO A 86 -2.44 -2.37 8.02
CA PRO A 86 -2.71 -3.77 7.71
C PRO A 86 -1.46 -4.48 7.16
N ILE A 87 -1.14 -5.67 7.67
CA ILE A 87 -0.01 -6.47 7.15
C ILE A 87 -0.42 -7.86 6.65
N VAL A 88 -1.46 -8.49 7.20
CA VAL A 88 -1.98 -9.81 6.78
C VAL A 88 -3.48 -9.87 6.99
#